data_AF-A0A6L7JN51-F1
#
_entry.id   AF-A0A6L7JN51-F1
#
_cell.length_a   1.000
_cell.length_b   1.000
_cell.length_c   1.000
_cell.angle_alpha   90.00
_cell.angle_beta   90.00
_cell.angle_gamma   90.00
#
_symmetry.space_group_name_H-M   'P 1'
#
loop_
_entity.id
_entity.type
_entity.pdbx_description
1 polymer ?
#
loop_
_entity_poly.entity_id
_entity_poly.type
_entity_poly.pdbx_seq_one_letter_code
_entity_poly.pdbx_strand_id
1 'polypeptide(L)'
;MNRADGAVAAIGIDVGGTEKKAVLGNALGLIGEPLRQPITDGAETDRMVAETCEIIETLVGRANKAGISVCGIGLAIPGCVDPVTGRGEFSANLGWVDMSIGPELEAVSGLPVHVEHDIYAGALAEFTIGAGYGARSGAFVPLGTGVAAALFIDGCFWRGASRFVGEIGHISSHSDEVQCGCGRSGCAELFASARGLKRIYAQLAGSDSVVEAKEIAALASAGEQAAVAAWDTCVNNFAMMLAALTLTVDIDTVVVGGGLSESGAQLLDPLIVSVEEELAPLRAAPKIRRAVFGQMAGARGAVLHALVEELSVQPRKVVPKAATVSPSSVPAMFMLAFDHRSSTAVEVFGQEEVSPEQWSVLAEAKTVIAEAAGLARRDLIDVGEVSVLIDPEHGTAAACVAQSEGVPIALALEISGQRELRLLDQHTLDTAINTIGLPRWGKVLLRWNPGDPEELKGANLDALEYARRFCDTSGIDFLLELIVPATPADLATVGADRKRYRSDVLPALLPVAVGEITRRFGVPDLWKLEGVTSPVIAAAVAEAAGSGGVLPPILTLGAAADRTEIARWFAAGSRVPCYVGFAIGRSIWKAPIMDYLGGQLDRDATRDVILGLFRGFIDDYMVATRIAPAAGRR
;
A
#
# COMPACT_ATOMS: atom_id res chain seq x y z
N MET A 1 -0.10 4.63 37.41
CA MET A 1 -0.81 3.34 37.32
C MET A 1 -0.71 2.86 35.88
N ASN A 2 0.05 1.77 35.67
CA ASN A 2 0.27 1.16 34.35
C ASN A 2 -1.03 0.58 33.80
N ARG A 3 -1.39 0.89 32.54
CA ARG A 3 -2.34 0.10 31.75
C ARG A 3 -1.63 -1.21 31.37
N ALA A 4 -1.82 -2.25 32.17
CA ALA A 4 -1.31 -3.59 31.92
C ALA A 4 -2.30 -4.40 31.07
N ASP A 5 -1.82 -4.97 29.97
CA ASP A 5 -2.22 -6.26 29.36
C ASP A 5 -3.72 -6.64 29.37
N GLY A 6 -4.60 -5.75 28.94
CA GLY A 6 -5.98 -6.11 28.60
C GLY A 6 -6.04 -6.79 27.22
N ALA A 7 -6.80 -7.86 27.06
CA ALA A 7 -7.09 -8.44 25.75
C ALA A 7 -7.74 -7.36 24.86
N VAL A 8 -7.13 -7.09 23.71
CA VAL A 8 -7.63 -6.12 22.71
C VAL A 8 -8.64 -6.82 21.81
N ALA A 9 -9.79 -6.20 21.59
CA ALA A 9 -10.86 -6.69 20.72
C ALA A 9 -11.39 -5.56 19.83
N ALA A 10 -12.09 -5.92 18.75
CA ALA A 10 -12.84 -5.00 17.93
C ALA A 10 -14.31 -5.44 17.87
N ILE A 11 -15.19 -4.49 17.58
CA ILE A 11 -16.58 -4.75 17.23
C ILE A 11 -16.67 -4.86 15.72
N GLY A 12 -17.36 -5.87 15.19
CA GLY A 12 -17.66 -5.97 13.77
C GLY A 12 -19.16 -6.01 13.56
N ILE A 13 -19.67 -5.17 12.66
CA ILE A 13 -21.10 -5.02 12.37
C ILE A 13 -21.29 -5.22 10.87
N ASP A 14 -22.17 -6.14 10.49
CA ASP A 14 -22.65 -6.37 9.13
C ASP A 14 -24.08 -5.84 9.02
N VAL A 15 -24.27 -4.78 8.23
CA VAL A 15 -25.56 -4.15 7.96
C VAL A 15 -26.12 -4.73 6.67
N GLY A 16 -26.91 -5.80 6.76
CA GLY A 16 -27.58 -6.40 5.61
C GLY A 16 -28.83 -5.61 5.18
N GLY A 17 -29.61 -6.17 4.26
CA GLY A 17 -30.90 -5.57 3.87
C GLY A 17 -32.06 -5.83 4.83
N THR A 18 -31.97 -6.86 5.68
CA THR A 18 -33.06 -7.32 6.55
C THR A 18 -32.70 -7.34 8.04
N GLU A 19 -31.43 -7.53 8.36
CA GLU A 19 -30.93 -7.58 9.73
C GLU A 19 -29.51 -7.00 9.79
N LYS A 20 -29.17 -6.42 10.95
CA LYS A 20 -27.80 -6.12 11.36
C LYS A 20 -27.28 -7.26 12.21
N LYS A 21 -26.06 -7.71 11.95
CA LYS A 21 -25.38 -8.74 12.73
C LYS A 21 -24.13 -8.12 13.32
N ALA A 22 -23.93 -8.26 14.62
CA ALA A 22 -22.77 -7.69 15.27
C ALA A 22 -22.09 -8.67 16.20
N VAL A 23 -20.76 -8.63 16.24
CA VAL A 23 -19.92 -9.49 17.06
C VAL A 23 -18.82 -8.68 17.71
N LEU A 24 -18.40 -9.12 18.89
CA LEU A 24 -17.16 -8.69 19.53
C LEU A 24 -16.12 -9.79 19.28
N GLY A 25 -14.90 -9.44 18.87
CA GLY A 25 -13.88 -10.45 18.59
C GLY A 25 -12.45 -9.92 18.60
N ASN A 26 -11.49 -10.82 18.64
CA ASN A 26 -10.06 -10.54 18.55
C ASN A 26 -9.35 -11.55 17.63
N ALA A 27 -8.02 -11.52 17.58
CA ALA A 27 -7.22 -12.44 16.77
C ALA A 27 -7.40 -13.94 17.14
N LEU A 28 -7.92 -14.24 18.33
CA LEU A 28 -8.19 -15.60 18.79
C LEU A 28 -9.62 -16.07 18.46
N GLY A 29 -10.51 -15.16 18.05
CA GLY A 29 -11.89 -15.46 17.68
C GLY A 29 -12.92 -14.56 18.34
N LEU A 30 -14.18 -15.01 18.34
CA LEU A 30 -15.31 -14.25 18.89
C LEU A 30 -15.36 -14.30 20.42
N ILE A 31 -15.86 -13.22 21.00
CA ILE A 31 -16.02 -13.02 22.43
C ILE A 31 -17.51 -12.85 22.74
N GLY A 32 -18.10 -13.88 23.34
CA GLY A 32 -19.52 -13.91 23.69
C GLY A 32 -20.45 -14.13 22.48
N GLU A 33 -21.75 -14.00 22.73
CA GLU A 33 -22.79 -14.30 21.74
C GLU A 33 -22.98 -13.16 20.73
N PRO A 34 -23.16 -13.47 19.42
CA PRO A 34 -23.54 -12.49 18.42
C PRO A 34 -24.83 -11.75 18.77
N LEU A 35 -24.94 -10.51 18.31
CA LEU A 35 -26.17 -9.73 18.28
C LEU A 35 -26.78 -9.77 16.89
N ARG A 36 -28.11 -9.84 16.84
CA ARG A 36 -28.90 -9.72 15.63
C ARG A 36 -30.04 -8.75 15.88
N GLN A 37 -30.22 -7.79 14.99
CA GLN A 37 -31.27 -6.79 15.08
C GLN A 37 -31.95 -6.65 13.72
N PRO A 38 -33.27 -6.89 13.61
CA PRO A 38 -34.01 -6.65 12.38
C PRO A 38 -33.90 -5.19 11.93
N ILE A 39 -33.79 -4.97 10.63
CA ILE A 39 -33.92 -3.64 10.04
C ILE A 39 -35.39 -3.41 9.75
N THR A 40 -35.93 -2.30 10.23
CA THR A 40 -37.32 -1.92 9.99
C THR A 40 -37.42 -1.18 8.65
N ASP A 41 -38.34 -1.61 7.77
CA ASP A 41 -38.52 -1.00 6.45
C ASP A 41 -38.72 0.52 6.53
N GLY A 42 -38.03 1.26 5.65
CA GLY A 42 -38.13 2.72 5.56
C GLY A 42 -37.40 3.48 6.67
N ALA A 43 -36.41 2.88 7.33
CA ALA A 43 -35.58 3.58 8.31
C ALA A 43 -34.88 4.77 7.64
N GLU A 44 -35.25 5.99 8.06
CA GLU A 44 -34.48 7.20 7.79
C GLU A 44 -33.04 6.99 8.28
N THR A 45 -32.07 7.54 7.53
CA THR A 45 -30.62 7.54 7.80
C THR A 45 -30.29 7.64 9.30
N ASP A 46 -30.88 8.62 9.98
CA ASP A 46 -30.66 8.89 11.41
C ASP A 46 -31.05 7.72 12.32
N ARG A 47 -32.13 7.00 11.96
CA ARG A 47 -32.58 5.83 12.71
C ARG A 47 -31.60 4.67 12.58
N MET A 48 -31.06 4.45 11.38
CA MET A 48 -30.07 3.39 11.18
C MET A 48 -28.80 3.63 12.00
N VAL A 49 -28.35 4.88 12.07
CA VAL A 49 -27.21 5.31 12.91
C VAL A 49 -27.52 5.08 14.38
N ALA A 50 -28.65 5.60 14.87
CA ALA A 50 -29.06 5.45 16.27
C ALA A 50 -29.13 3.99 16.70
N GLU A 51 -29.79 3.14 15.91
CA GLU A 51 -29.88 1.70 16.17
C GLU A 51 -28.49 1.01 16.11
N THR A 52 -27.56 1.50 15.29
CA THR A 52 -26.20 0.96 15.23
C THR A 52 -25.37 1.40 16.45
N CYS A 53 -25.58 2.63 16.94
CA CYS A 53 -25.01 3.10 18.21
C CYS A 53 -25.48 2.25 19.40
N GLU A 54 -26.77 1.88 19.46
CA GLU A 54 -27.30 0.98 20.51
C GLU A 54 -26.59 -0.39 20.52
N ILE A 55 -26.31 -0.94 19.34
CA ILE A 55 -25.52 -2.18 19.18
C ILE A 55 -24.10 -1.97 19.71
N ILE A 56 -23.44 -0.87 19.32
CA ILE A 56 -22.08 -0.53 19.75
C ILE A 56 -22.02 -0.40 21.27
N GLU A 57 -22.91 0.40 21.88
CA GLU A 57 -23.00 0.61 23.32
C GLU A 57 -23.19 -0.72 24.08
N THR A 58 -24.04 -1.59 23.54
CA THR A 58 -24.26 -2.93 24.10
C THR A 58 -22.98 -3.76 24.10
N LEU A 59 -22.24 -3.79 22.99
CA LEU A 59 -21.01 -4.57 22.86
C LEU A 59 -19.84 -3.97 23.65
N VAL A 60 -19.72 -2.65 23.70
CA VAL A 60 -18.77 -1.95 24.59
C VAL A 60 -19.09 -2.26 26.06
N GLY A 61 -20.37 -2.25 26.44
CA GLY A 61 -20.80 -2.64 27.79
C GLY A 61 -20.44 -4.09 28.13
N ARG A 62 -20.54 -5.02 27.18
CA ARG A 62 -20.10 -6.42 27.35
C ARG A 62 -18.57 -6.52 27.49
N ALA A 63 -17.81 -5.82 26.65
CA ALA A 63 -16.36 -5.78 26.71
C ALA A 63 -15.87 -5.24 28.06
N ASN A 64 -16.42 -4.11 28.52
CA ASN A 64 -16.09 -3.50 29.80
C ASN A 64 -16.37 -4.44 30.99
N LYS A 65 -17.50 -5.15 30.99
CA LYS A 65 -17.82 -6.16 32.02
C LYS A 65 -16.86 -7.33 32.02
N ALA A 66 -16.31 -7.69 30.86
CA ALA A 66 -15.32 -8.74 30.70
C ALA A 66 -13.87 -8.27 30.92
N GLY A 67 -13.64 -6.98 31.19
CA GLY A 67 -12.29 -6.40 31.32
C GLY A 67 -11.52 -6.32 29.99
N ILE A 68 -12.24 -6.26 28.86
CA ILE A 68 -11.69 -6.26 27.50
C ILE A 68 -11.73 -4.84 26.96
N SER A 69 -10.64 -4.40 26.34
CA SER A 69 -10.57 -3.09 25.67
C SER A 69 -10.98 -3.22 24.22
N VAL A 70 -11.95 -2.42 23.77
CA VAL A 70 -12.32 -2.30 22.35
C VAL A 70 -11.40 -1.28 21.69
N CYS A 71 -10.68 -1.66 20.63
CA CYS A 71 -9.78 -0.75 19.91
C CYS A 71 -10.46 -0.02 18.75
N GLY A 72 -11.50 -0.59 18.15
CA GLY A 72 -12.20 0.01 17.02
C GLY A 72 -13.44 -0.77 16.62
N ILE A 73 -14.15 -0.23 15.63
CA ILE A 73 -15.38 -0.77 15.08
C ILE A 73 -15.18 -0.97 13.57
N GLY A 74 -15.46 -2.17 13.08
CA GLY A 74 -15.58 -2.44 11.66
C GLY A 74 -17.05 -2.44 11.27
N LEU A 75 -17.36 -1.79 10.15
CA LEU A 75 -18.71 -1.70 9.61
C LEU A 75 -18.72 -2.23 8.17
N ALA A 76 -19.30 -3.41 7.98
CA ALA A 76 -19.57 -4.00 6.67
C ALA A 76 -20.94 -3.54 6.16
N ILE A 77 -20.97 -2.91 4.99
CA ILE A 77 -22.20 -2.38 4.37
C ILE A 77 -22.28 -2.78 2.89
N PRO A 78 -23.48 -3.04 2.35
CA PRO A 78 -23.69 -3.28 0.93
C PRO A 78 -23.65 -1.98 0.13
N GLY A 79 -23.17 -2.04 -1.10
CA GLY A 79 -23.16 -0.92 -2.04
C GLY A 79 -21.78 -0.30 -2.25
N CYS A 80 -21.73 0.90 -2.83
CA CYS A 80 -20.48 1.61 -3.07
C CYS A 80 -20.03 2.33 -1.80
N VAL A 81 -18.82 2.01 -1.34
CA VAL A 81 -18.20 2.55 -0.12
C VAL A 81 -16.89 3.21 -0.50
N ASP A 82 -16.62 4.37 0.09
CA ASP A 82 -15.28 4.92 0.16
C ASP A 82 -14.65 4.56 1.52
N PRO A 83 -13.76 3.55 1.57
CA PRO A 83 -13.14 3.11 2.82
C PRO A 83 -12.19 4.15 3.41
N VAL A 84 -11.72 5.13 2.62
CA VAL A 84 -10.81 6.19 3.11
C VAL A 84 -11.58 7.23 3.92
N THR A 85 -12.75 7.65 3.42
CA THR A 85 -13.57 8.68 4.07
C THR A 85 -14.64 8.10 4.99
N GLY A 86 -14.83 6.77 4.99
CA GLY A 86 -15.89 6.09 5.73
C GLY A 86 -17.30 6.42 5.23
N ARG A 87 -17.42 6.86 3.96
CA ARG A 87 -18.69 7.28 3.34
C ARG A 87 -19.33 6.13 2.56
N GLY A 88 -20.63 5.92 2.75
CA GLY A 88 -21.46 5.08 1.89
C GLY A 88 -22.02 5.91 0.74
N GLU A 89 -21.41 5.82 -0.45
CA GLU A 89 -21.78 6.63 -1.60
C GLU A 89 -23.16 6.25 -2.16
N PHE A 90 -23.46 4.96 -2.21
CA PHE A 90 -24.71 4.45 -2.75
C PHE A 90 -25.01 3.02 -2.29
N SER A 91 -26.28 2.69 -2.02
CA SER A 91 -26.75 1.32 -1.81
C SER A 91 -28.21 1.24 -2.17
N ALA A 92 -28.51 0.45 -3.19
CA ALA A 92 -29.89 0.18 -3.58
C ALA A 92 -30.64 -0.61 -2.47
N ASN A 93 -29.93 -1.47 -1.73
CA ASN A 93 -30.52 -2.33 -0.72
C ASN A 93 -30.92 -1.55 0.54
N LEU A 94 -30.16 -0.52 0.90
CA LEU A 94 -30.43 0.34 2.06
C LEU A 94 -31.15 1.66 1.70
N GLY A 95 -31.27 1.96 0.40
CA GLY A 95 -31.99 3.14 -0.09
C GLY A 95 -31.28 4.47 0.16
N TRP A 96 -29.96 4.48 0.35
CA TRP A 96 -29.20 5.68 0.70
C TRP A 96 -28.37 6.24 -0.48
N VAL A 97 -27.96 7.51 -0.37
CA VAL A 97 -27.02 8.18 -1.28
C VAL A 97 -26.15 9.12 -0.45
N ASP A 98 -24.83 9.00 -0.59
CA ASP A 98 -23.79 9.85 0.03
C ASP A 98 -23.94 10.03 1.55
N MET A 99 -23.99 8.91 2.28
CA MET A 99 -24.10 8.90 3.74
C MET A 99 -22.74 8.90 4.44
N SER A 100 -22.59 9.72 5.49
CA SER A 100 -21.38 9.83 6.30
C SER A 100 -21.40 8.88 7.53
N ILE A 101 -21.77 7.62 7.33
CA ILE A 101 -22.05 6.69 8.43
C ILE A 101 -20.83 6.42 9.32
N GLY A 102 -19.62 6.31 8.76
CA GLY A 102 -18.39 6.12 9.55
C GLY A 102 -18.15 7.28 10.53
N PRO A 103 -17.98 8.52 10.04
CA PRO A 103 -17.80 9.69 10.90
C PRO A 103 -18.92 9.92 11.93
N GLU A 104 -20.17 9.64 11.57
CA GLU A 104 -21.31 9.78 12.50
C GLU A 104 -21.23 8.76 13.64
N LEU A 105 -20.90 7.51 13.35
CA LEU A 105 -20.73 6.47 14.37
C LEU A 105 -19.48 6.71 15.22
N GLU A 106 -18.39 7.23 14.63
CA GLU A 106 -17.17 7.58 15.36
C GLU A 106 -17.44 8.73 16.35
N ALA A 107 -18.17 9.77 15.92
CA ALA A 107 -18.53 10.90 16.77
C ALA A 107 -19.38 10.49 17.98
N VAL A 108 -20.27 9.50 17.82
CA VAL A 108 -21.14 9.03 18.91
C VAL A 108 -20.43 8.00 19.80
N SER A 109 -19.70 7.05 19.22
CA SER A 109 -19.07 5.95 19.96
C SER A 109 -17.75 6.35 20.63
N GLY A 110 -17.06 7.37 20.11
CA GLY A 110 -15.71 7.74 20.52
C GLY A 110 -14.65 6.67 20.19
N LEU A 111 -14.98 5.73 19.31
CA LEU A 111 -14.09 4.67 18.82
C LEU A 111 -13.87 4.85 17.31
N PRO A 112 -12.66 4.55 16.79
CA PRO A 112 -12.41 4.54 15.35
C PRO A 112 -13.39 3.62 14.62
N VAL A 113 -13.92 4.08 13.48
CA VAL A 113 -14.88 3.32 12.66
C VAL A 113 -14.32 3.10 11.25
N HIS A 114 -14.12 1.84 10.89
CA HIS A 114 -13.58 1.40 9.60
C HIS A 114 -14.69 0.78 8.77
N VAL A 115 -15.02 1.43 7.66
CA VAL A 115 -16.14 1.02 6.80
C VAL A 115 -15.64 0.25 5.59
N GLU A 116 -16.26 -0.90 5.32
CA GLU A 116 -15.88 -1.80 4.24
C GLU A 116 -17.11 -2.36 3.53
N HIS A 117 -16.94 -2.77 2.29
CA HIS A 117 -17.97 -3.47 1.54
C HIS A 117 -18.21 -4.88 2.12
N ASP A 118 -19.47 -5.29 2.26
CA ASP A 118 -19.87 -6.57 2.88
C ASP A 118 -19.21 -7.83 2.26
N ILE A 119 -19.12 -7.92 0.94
CA ILE A 119 -18.42 -9.00 0.21
C ILE A 119 -16.93 -9.03 0.57
N TYR A 120 -16.27 -7.87 0.63
CA TYR A 120 -14.86 -7.78 1.03
C TYR A 120 -14.66 -8.21 2.47
N ALA A 121 -15.51 -7.75 3.40
CA ALA A 121 -15.46 -8.19 4.78
C ALA A 121 -15.63 -9.72 4.86
N GLY A 122 -16.62 -10.29 4.19
CA GLY A 122 -16.81 -11.74 4.12
C GLY A 122 -15.58 -12.48 3.59
N ALA A 123 -14.95 -11.95 2.54
CA ALA A 123 -13.73 -12.50 1.97
C ALA A 123 -12.55 -12.42 2.93
N LEU A 124 -12.39 -11.30 3.64
CA LEU A 124 -11.37 -11.13 4.67
C LEU A 124 -11.50 -12.20 5.75
N ALA A 125 -12.72 -12.48 6.22
CA ALA A 125 -12.94 -13.58 7.16
C ALA A 125 -12.51 -14.94 6.58
N GLU A 126 -12.99 -15.27 5.39
CA GLU A 126 -12.77 -16.59 4.80
C GLU A 126 -11.31 -16.86 4.40
N PHE A 127 -10.58 -15.85 3.92
CA PHE A 127 -9.17 -16.01 3.52
C PHE A 127 -8.18 -15.84 4.68
N THR A 128 -8.54 -15.12 5.75
CA THR A 128 -7.66 -14.97 6.91
C THR A 128 -7.79 -16.11 7.92
N ILE A 129 -9.01 -16.59 8.19
CA ILE A 129 -9.24 -17.61 9.24
C ILE A 129 -10.23 -18.71 8.83
N GLY A 130 -10.74 -18.68 7.60
CA GLY A 130 -11.78 -19.60 7.12
C GLY A 130 -11.34 -20.56 6.03
N ALA A 131 -12.25 -20.85 5.10
CA ALA A 131 -12.07 -21.87 4.08
C ALA A 131 -10.97 -21.55 3.04
N GLY A 132 -10.64 -20.27 2.88
CA GLY A 132 -9.60 -19.79 1.96
C GLY A 132 -8.20 -19.71 2.57
N TYR A 133 -8.04 -20.04 3.86
CA TYR A 133 -6.75 -19.93 4.53
C TYR A 133 -5.64 -20.72 3.82
N GLY A 134 -4.51 -20.05 3.56
CA GLY A 134 -3.35 -20.63 2.89
C GLY A 134 -3.43 -20.65 1.36
N ALA A 135 -4.50 -20.13 0.75
CA ALA A 135 -4.53 -19.87 -0.69
C ALA A 135 -3.54 -18.75 -1.05
N ARG A 136 -2.89 -18.84 -2.21
CA ARG A 136 -2.03 -17.76 -2.72
C ARG A 136 -2.85 -16.73 -3.48
N SER A 137 -3.70 -17.23 -4.37
CA SER A 137 -4.66 -16.43 -5.13
C SER A 137 -6.01 -17.14 -5.14
N GLY A 138 -7.08 -16.44 -4.82
CA GLY A 138 -8.42 -16.99 -4.75
C GLY A 138 -9.52 -15.95 -4.91
N ALA A 139 -10.76 -16.44 -4.92
CA ALA A 139 -11.95 -15.61 -4.94
C ALA A 139 -12.94 -16.04 -3.87
N PHE A 140 -13.53 -15.09 -3.15
CA PHE A 140 -14.72 -15.32 -2.33
C PHE A 140 -15.94 -14.93 -3.16
N VAL A 141 -16.87 -15.87 -3.32
CA VAL A 141 -18.02 -15.71 -4.21
C VAL A 141 -19.31 -16.00 -3.43
N PRO A 142 -19.93 -14.96 -2.82
CA PRO A 142 -21.22 -15.14 -2.16
C PRO A 142 -22.34 -15.35 -3.18
N LEU A 143 -23.00 -16.50 -3.10
CA LEU A 143 -24.12 -16.88 -3.96
C LEU A 143 -25.45 -16.64 -3.23
N GLY A 144 -26.05 -15.49 -3.50
CA GLY A 144 -27.26 -15.01 -2.84
C GLY A 144 -28.36 -14.61 -3.82
N THR A 145 -29.02 -13.48 -3.53
CA THR A 145 -29.93 -12.82 -4.48
C THR A 145 -29.23 -12.40 -5.77
N GLY A 146 -27.93 -12.13 -5.67
CA GLY A 146 -27.03 -11.85 -6.78
C GLY A 146 -25.73 -12.67 -6.70
N VAL A 147 -24.81 -12.39 -7.63
CA VAL A 147 -23.49 -13.02 -7.74
C VAL A 147 -22.41 -11.96 -7.97
N ALA A 148 -21.50 -11.86 -7.01
CA ALA A 148 -20.30 -11.04 -7.11
C ALA A 148 -19.13 -11.77 -6.46
N ALA A 149 -17.94 -11.21 -6.54
CA ALA A 149 -16.72 -11.80 -6.04
C ALA A 149 -15.84 -10.74 -5.37
N ALA A 150 -15.14 -11.14 -4.31
CA ALA A 150 -13.94 -10.43 -3.87
C ALA A 150 -12.72 -11.25 -4.28
N LEU A 151 -11.74 -10.59 -4.87
CA LEU A 151 -10.54 -11.21 -5.41
C LEU A 151 -9.37 -11.02 -4.46
N PHE A 152 -8.69 -12.11 -4.15
CA PHE A 152 -7.49 -12.18 -3.34
C PHE A 152 -6.36 -12.69 -4.25
N ILE A 153 -5.41 -11.85 -4.62
CA ILE A 153 -4.37 -12.18 -5.60
C ILE A 153 -3.01 -11.93 -4.95
N ASP A 154 -2.14 -12.94 -4.99
CA ASP A 154 -0.77 -12.88 -4.42
C ASP A 154 -0.72 -12.33 -2.98
N GLY A 155 -1.65 -12.77 -2.14
CA GLY A 155 -1.69 -12.36 -0.73
C GLY A 155 -2.46 -11.05 -0.46
N CYS A 156 -2.99 -10.39 -1.48
CA CYS A 156 -3.61 -9.07 -1.37
C CYS A 156 -5.05 -9.05 -1.92
N PHE A 157 -5.96 -8.33 -1.26
CA PHE A 157 -7.29 -8.10 -1.80
C PHE A 157 -7.24 -7.07 -2.93
N TRP A 158 -7.63 -7.48 -4.14
CA TRP A 158 -7.65 -6.60 -5.30
C TRP A 158 -8.87 -5.69 -5.26
N ARG A 159 -8.65 -4.36 -5.29
CA ARG A 159 -9.69 -3.32 -5.15
C ARG A 159 -10.25 -2.77 -6.47
N GLY A 160 -9.60 -3.09 -7.59
CA GLY A 160 -9.96 -2.56 -8.91
C GLY A 160 -9.71 -1.06 -9.07
N ALA A 161 -9.87 -0.56 -10.30
CA ALA A 161 -9.63 0.85 -10.65
C ALA A 161 -10.82 1.78 -10.37
N SER A 162 -12.04 1.22 -10.39
CA SER A 162 -13.29 2.00 -10.32
C SER A 162 -14.30 1.39 -9.34
N ARG A 163 -13.85 0.58 -8.37
CA ARG A 163 -14.67 -0.04 -7.31
C ARG A 163 -15.70 -1.10 -7.78
N PHE A 164 -15.67 -1.51 -9.06
CA PHE A 164 -16.52 -2.57 -9.64
C PHE A 164 -15.79 -3.91 -9.85
N VAL A 165 -14.71 -4.16 -9.12
CA VAL A 165 -14.00 -5.43 -9.23
C VAL A 165 -14.88 -6.57 -8.72
N GLY A 166 -14.85 -7.70 -9.43
CA GLY A 166 -15.57 -8.89 -9.04
C GLY A 166 -17.08 -8.85 -9.29
N GLU A 167 -17.57 -7.90 -10.09
CA GLU A 167 -18.93 -7.89 -10.65
C GLU A 167 -19.17 -8.98 -11.71
N ILE A 168 -18.78 -10.22 -11.38
CA ILE A 168 -18.79 -11.38 -12.27
C ILE A 168 -20.21 -11.82 -12.66
N GLY A 169 -21.21 -11.49 -11.84
CA GLY A 169 -22.61 -11.73 -12.16
C GLY A 169 -23.09 -10.97 -13.40
N HIS A 170 -22.40 -9.88 -13.76
CA HIS A 170 -22.72 -9.07 -14.93
C HIS A 170 -21.96 -9.47 -16.20
N ILE A 171 -21.20 -10.58 -16.17
CA ILE A 171 -20.69 -11.23 -17.37
C ILE A 171 -21.89 -11.63 -18.25
N SER A 172 -21.76 -11.44 -19.57
CA SER A 172 -22.81 -11.83 -20.50
C SER A 172 -22.95 -13.35 -20.50
N SER A 173 -24.17 -13.83 -20.26
CA SER A 173 -24.60 -15.15 -20.70
C SER A 173 -24.93 -15.10 -22.20
N HIS A 174 -25.14 -16.27 -22.81
CA HIS A 174 -25.52 -16.40 -24.21
C HIS A 174 -27.04 -16.20 -24.46
N SER A 175 -27.79 -15.62 -23.50
CA SER A 175 -29.24 -15.43 -23.58
C SER A 175 -29.62 -13.98 -23.27
N ASP A 176 -30.10 -13.24 -24.27
CA ASP A 176 -30.50 -11.83 -24.14
C ASP A 176 -31.99 -11.64 -23.75
N GLU A 177 -32.68 -12.73 -23.43
CA GLU A 177 -34.15 -12.74 -23.27
C GLU A 177 -34.64 -12.06 -21.98
N VAL A 178 -33.75 -11.87 -21.00
CA VAL A 178 -34.11 -11.41 -19.66
C VAL A 178 -33.32 -10.14 -19.32
N GLN A 179 -34.05 -9.10 -18.93
CA GLN A 179 -33.45 -7.84 -18.47
C GLN A 179 -32.87 -7.98 -17.05
N CYS A 180 -31.66 -7.45 -16.88
CA CYS A 180 -30.99 -7.32 -15.60
C CYS A 180 -31.28 -5.96 -14.96
N GLY A 181 -31.27 -5.92 -13.63
CA GLY A 181 -31.39 -4.67 -12.87
C GLY A 181 -30.27 -3.66 -13.16
N CYS A 182 -29.12 -4.11 -13.71
CA CYS A 182 -28.04 -3.22 -14.11
C CYS A 182 -28.29 -2.48 -15.45
N GLY A 183 -29.44 -2.71 -16.11
CA GLY A 183 -29.83 -2.08 -17.37
C GLY A 183 -29.36 -2.82 -18.63
N ARG A 184 -28.60 -3.90 -18.49
CA ARG A 184 -28.24 -4.83 -19.59
C ARG A 184 -29.21 -6.00 -19.65
N SER A 185 -29.18 -6.76 -20.75
CA SER A 185 -29.84 -8.07 -20.84
C SER A 185 -28.83 -9.19 -20.66
N GLY A 186 -29.30 -10.35 -20.21
CA GLY A 186 -28.52 -11.58 -20.28
C GLY A 186 -27.34 -11.68 -19.32
N CYS A 187 -27.30 -10.92 -18.22
CA CYS A 187 -26.28 -11.12 -17.20
C CYS A 187 -26.34 -12.54 -16.60
N ALA A 188 -25.18 -13.18 -16.41
CA ALA A 188 -25.06 -14.54 -15.89
C ALA A 188 -25.72 -14.73 -14.51
N GLU A 189 -25.74 -13.70 -13.67
CA GLU A 189 -26.47 -13.67 -12.39
C GLU A 189 -27.95 -14.04 -12.52
N LEU A 190 -28.59 -13.68 -13.64
CA LEU A 190 -30.01 -13.97 -13.88
C LEU A 190 -30.31 -15.47 -13.97
N PHE A 191 -29.27 -16.29 -14.12
CA PHE A 191 -29.35 -17.73 -14.26
C PHE A 191 -28.69 -18.46 -13.09
N ALA A 192 -27.63 -17.90 -12.52
CA ALA A 192 -26.83 -18.55 -11.47
C ALA A 192 -27.18 -18.14 -10.03
N SER A 193 -27.91 -17.04 -9.82
CA SER A 193 -28.29 -16.60 -8.46
C SER A 193 -29.48 -17.38 -7.90
N ALA A 194 -29.72 -17.28 -6.57
CA ALA A 194 -30.93 -17.85 -5.96
C ALA A 194 -32.22 -17.23 -6.54
N ARG A 195 -32.18 -15.95 -6.94
CA ARG A 195 -33.31 -15.29 -7.61
C ARG A 195 -33.52 -15.86 -9.02
N GLY A 196 -32.42 -16.09 -9.75
CA GLY A 196 -32.43 -16.74 -11.06
C GLY A 196 -33.02 -18.15 -10.98
N LEU A 197 -32.53 -18.97 -10.06
CA LEU A 197 -33.00 -20.33 -9.81
C LEU A 197 -34.52 -20.37 -9.56
N LYS A 198 -35.03 -19.53 -8.65
CA LYS A 198 -36.47 -19.45 -8.34
C LYS A 198 -37.30 -19.08 -9.57
N ARG A 199 -36.84 -18.08 -10.35
CA ARG A 199 -37.52 -17.65 -11.58
C ARG A 199 -37.59 -18.77 -12.61
N ILE A 200 -36.46 -19.44 -12.85
CA ILE A 200 -36.37 -20.52 -13.84
C ILE A 200 -37.25 -21.69 -13.41
N TYR A 201 -37.21 -22.07 -12.13
CA TYR A 201 -38.07 -23.11 -11.59
C TYR A 201 -39.56 -22.80 -11.77
N ALA A 202 -40.01 -21.59 -11.39
CA ALA A 202 -41.40 -21.17 -11.53
C ALA A 202 -41.88 -21.25 -13.00
N GLN A 203 -41.03 -20.81 -13.94
CA GLN A 203 -41.30 -20.90 -15.38
C GLN A 203 -41.44 -22.35 -15.85
N LEU A 204 -40.55 -23.25 -15.43
CA LEU A 204 -40.55 -24.65 -15.85
C LEU A 204 -41.66 -25.48 -15.18
N ALA A 205 -41.98 -25.18 -13.92
CA ALA A 205 -43.03 -25.84 -13.15
C ALA A 205 -44.44 -25.32 -13.51
N GLY A 206 -44.55 -24.20 -14.23
CA GLY A 206 -45.82 -23.56 -14.55
C GLY A 206 -46.57 -23.07 -13.32
N SER A 207 -45.85 -22.69 -12.26
CA SER A 207 -46.41 -22.29 -10.97
C SER A 207 -45.69 -21.06 -10.43
N ASP A 208 -46.46 -20.05 -10.07
CA ASP A 208 -45.96 -18.85 -9.38
C ASP A 208 -45.89 -19.04 -7.85
N SER A 209 -45.98 -20.29 -7.37
CA SER A 209 -45.80 -20.55 -5.94
C SER A 209 -44.39 -20.13 -5.51
N VAL A 210 -44.32 -19.39 -4.41
CA VAL A 210 -43.04 -18.93 -3.84
C VAL A 210 -42.37 -20.14 -3.21
N VAL A 211 -41.42 -20.73 -3.94
CA VAL A 211 -40.60 -21.86 -3.48
C VAL A 211 -39.21 -21.35 -3.13
N GLU A 212 -38.72 -21.71 -1.95
CA GLU A 212 -37.38 -21.32 -1.51
C GLU A 212 -36.30 -22.14 -2.22
N ALA A 213 -35.10 -21.59 -2.40
CA ALA A 213 -34.03 -22.27 -3.15
C ALA A 213 -33.66 -23.64 -2.54
N LYS A 214 -33.80 -23.77 -1.22
CA LYS A 214 -33.62 -25.03 -0.49
C LYS A 214 -34.69 -26.07 -0.85
N GLU A 215 -35.92 -25.65 -1.08
CA GLU A 215 -37.02 -26.54 -1.48
C GLU A 215 -36.86 -26.98 -2.93
N ILE A 216 -36.44 -26.06 -3.82
CA ILE A 216 -36.08 -26.39 -5.20
C ILE A 216 -34.94 -27.44 -5.22
N ALA A 217 -33.93 -27.26 -4.38
CA ALA A 217 -32.86 -28.25 -4.20
C ALA A 217 -33.43 -29.62 -3.79
N ALA A 218 -34.30 -29.67 -2.78
CA ALA A 218 -34.90 -30.92 -2.33
C ALA A 218 -35.73 -31.61 -3.44
N LEU A 219 -36.47 -30.84 -4.24
CA LEU A 219 -37.24 -31.34 -5.39
C LEU A 219 -36.33 -31.87 -6.50
N ALA A 220 -35.21 -31.20 -6.77
CA ALA A 220 -34.21 -31.67 -7.73
C ALA A 220 -33.60 -33.00 -7.27
N SER A 221 -33.26 -33.14 -5.98
CA SER A 221 -32.81 -34.42 -5.41
C SER A 221 -33.86 -35.52 -5.49
N ALA A 222 -35.15 -35.17 -5.44
CA ALA A 222 -36.25 -36.09 -5.61
C ALA A 222 -36.54 -36.44 -7.09
N GLY A 223 -35.80 -35.84 -8.04
CA GLY A 223 -35.90 -36.11 -9.47
C GLY A 223 -37.06 -35.39 -10.17
N GLU A 224 -37.64 -34.37 -9.55
CA GLU A 224 -38.64 -33.52 -10.19
C GLU A 224 -37.99 -32.75 -11.35
N GLN A 225 -38.53 -32.91 -12.55
CA GLN A 225 -37.85 -32.52 -13.79
C GLN A 225 -37.63 -31.01 -13.91
N ALA A 226 -38.60 -30.18 -13.48
CA ALA A 226 -38.45 -28.74 -13.52
C ALA A 226 -37.35 -28.26 -12.54
N ALA A 227 -37.29 -28.83 -11.35
CA ALA A 227 -36.27 -28.53 -10.35
C ALA A 227 -34.88 -28.98 -10.80
N VAL A 228 -34.74 -30.17 -11.38
CA VAL A 228 -33.47 -30.65 -11.96
C VAL A 228 -32.99 -29.68 -13.04
N ALA A 229 -33.83 -29.36 -14.02
CA ALA A 229 -33.45 -28.47 -15.11
C ALA A 229 -33.10 -27.04 -14.63
N ALA A 230 -33.83 -26.51 -13.64
CA ALA A 230 -33.53 -25.21 -13.05
C ALA A 230 -32.18 -25.23 -12.27
N TRP A 231 -31.93 -26.31 -11.53
CA TRP A 231 -30.68 -26.50 -10.78
C TRP A 231 -29.47 -26.63 -11.71
N ASP A 232 -29.57 -27.45 -12.76
CA ASP A 232 -28.49 -27.64 -13.74
C ASP A 232 -28.17 -26.32 -14.47
N THR A 233 -29.21 -25.56 -14.84
CA THR A 233 -29.02 -24.23 -15.44
C THR A 233 -28.25 -23.29 -14.50
N CYS A 234 -28.58 -23.31 -13.21
CA CYS A 234 -27.91 -22.53 -12.19
C CYS A 234 -26.44 -22.93 -12.03
N VAL A 235 -26.15 -24.23 -11.91
CA VAL A 235 -24.80 -24.76 -11.74
C VAL A 235 -23.93 -24.46 -12.96
N ASN A 236 -24.44 -24.71 -14.18
CA ASN A 236 -23.67 -24.50 -15.40
C ASN A 236 -23.30 -23.03 -15.62
N ASN A 237 -24.24 -22.10 -15.40
CA ASN A 237 -23.94 -20.68 -15.51
C ASN A 237 -22.96 -20.22 -14.42
N PHE A 238 -23.04 -20.81 -13.22
CA PHE A 238 -22.08 -20.51 -12.18
C PHE A 238 -20.68 -21.04 -12.52
N ALA A 239 -20.59 -22.26 -13.05
CA ALA A 239 -19.35 -22.86 -13.51
C ALA A 239 -18.67 -22.01 -14.60
N MET A 240 -19.44 -21.56 -15.59
CA MET A 240 -18.96 -20.65 -16.64
C MET A 240 -18.38 -19.36 -16.05
N MET A 241 -19.05 -18.74 -15.06
CA MET A 241 -18.51 -17.54 -14.40
C MET A 241 -17.20 -17.82 -13.65
N LEU A 242 -17.12 -18.94 -12.92
CA LEU A 242 -15.91 -19.31 -12.19
C LEU A 242 -14.75 -19.68 -13.13
N ALA A 243 -15.05 -20.33 -14.25
CA ALA A 243 -14.07 -20.65 -15.29
C ALA A 243 -13.55 -19.36 -15.94
N ALA A 244 -14.44 -18.44 -16.34
CA ALA A 244 -14.05 -17.14 -16.89
C ALA A 244 -13.17 -16.35 -15.91
N LEU A 245 -13.55 -16.32 -14.64
CA LEU A 245 -12.74 -15.68 -13.59
C LEU A 245 -11.37 -16.35 -13.47
N THR A 246 -11.32 -17.68 -13.39
CA THR A 246 -10.08 -18.46 -13.26
C THR A 246 -9.15 -18.25 -14.45
N LEU A 247 -9.68 -18.22 -15.67
CA LEU A 247 -8.90 -17.97 -16.88
C LEU A 247 -8.38 -16.54 -16.98
N THR A 248 -9.08 -15.59 -16.35
CA THR A 248 -8.71 -14.16 -16.39
C THR A 248 -7.65 -13.79 -15.36
N VAL A 249 -7.78 -14.29 -14.13
CA VAL A 249 -6.93 -13.86 -12.99
C VAL A 249 -6.07 -14.96 -12.38
N ASP A 250 -6.10 -16.18 -12.93
CA ASP A 250 -5.29 -17.31 -12.50
C ASP A 250 -5.32 -17.58 -10.98
N ILE A 251 -6.50 -18.00 -10.49
CA ILE A 251 -6.71 -18.33 -9.07
C ILE A 251 -6.59 -19.83 -8.79
N ASP A 252 -6.18 -20.17 -7.56
CA ASP A 252 -6.00 -21.55 -7.07
C ASP A 252 -7.15 -22.04 -6.17
N THR A 253 -7.95 -21.13 -5.62
CA THR A 253 -9.01 -21.43 -4.65
C THR A 253 -10.25 -20.55 -4.86
N VAL A 254 -11.43 -21.16 -4.83
CA VAL A 254 -12.72 -20.46 -4.83
C VAL A 254 -13.47 -20.82 -3.55
N VAL A 255 -13.82 -19.82 -2.75
CA VAL A 255 -14.66 -19.98 -1.55
C VAL A 255 -16.07 -19.53 -1.88
N VAL A 256 -17.02 -20.46 -1.90
CA VAL A 256 -18.43 -20.22 -2.22
C VAL A 256 -19.23 -19.95 -0.95
N GLY A 257 -19.73 -18.72 -0.81
CA GLY A 257 -20.57 -18.27 0.29
C GLY A 257 -22.04 -18.08 -0.12
N GLY A 258 -22.80 -17.40 0.73
CA GLY A 258 -24.19 -17.03 0.45
C GLY A 258 -25.21 -18.14 0.74
N GLY A 259 -26.50 -17.80 0.72
CA GLY A 259 -27.57 -18.69 1.15
C GLY A 259 -27.69 -19.97 0.31
N LEU A 260 -27.31 -19.93 -0.97
CA LEU A 260 -27.38 -21.12 -1.83
C LEU A 260 -26.25 -22.12 -1.54
N SER A 261 -25.11 -21.68 -0.99
CA SER A 261 -24.02 -22.58 -0.61
C SER A 261 -24.35 -23.46 0.60
N GLU A 262 -25.42 -23.15 1.32
CA GLU A 262 -25.95 -23.97 2.41
C GLU A 262 -26.40 -25.36 1.96
N SER A 263 -26.71 -25.54 0.66
CA SER A 263 -26.99 -26.84 0.04
C SER A 263 -25.77 -27.77 0.00
N GLY A 264 -24.58 -27.29 0.36
CA GLY A 264 -23.38 -28.13 0.57
C GLY A 264 -23.00 -28.94 -0.67
N ALA A 265 -22.79 -30.25 -0.50
CA ALA A 265 -22.39 -31.18 -1.56
C ALA A 265 -23.34 -31.15 -2.76
N GLN A 266 -24.65 -30.92 -2.53
CA GLN A 266 -25.63 -30.85 -3.61
C GLN A 266 -25.36 -29.70 -4.61
N LEU A 267 -24.75 -28.60 -4.14
CA LEU A 267 -24.30 -27.52 -5.01
C LEU A 267 -22.85 -27.74 -5.45
N LEU A 268 -21.96 -28.06 -4.50
CA LEU A 268 -20.52 -28.02 -4.75
C LEU A 268 -20.02 -29.17 -5.61
N ASP A 269 -20.55 -30.38 -5.44
CA ASP A 269 -20.09 -31.55 -6.21
C ASP A 269 -20.37 -31.36 -7.71
N PRO A 270 -21.59 -31.02 -8.16
CA PRO A 270 -21.82 -30.77 -9.59
C PRO A 270 -21.09 -29.51 -10.07
N LEU A 271 -20.95 -28.47 -9.24
CA LEU A 271 -20.19 -27.27 -9.60
C LEU A 271 -18.71 -27.56 -9.87
N ILE A 272 -18.08 -28.40 -9.05
CA ILE A 272 -16.68 -28.81 -9.24
C ILE A 272 -16.52 -29.51 -10.58
N VAL A 273 -17.40 -30.48 -10.88
CA VAL A 273 -17.38 -31.20 -12.16
C VAL A 273 -17.55 -30.24 -13.33
N SER A 274 -18.55 -29.35 -13.29
CA SER A 274 -18.79 -28.39 -14.38
C SER A 274 -17.62 -27.41 -14.56
N VAL A 275 -16.98 -26.93 -13.49
CA VAL A 275 -15.81 -26.05 -13.60
C VAL A 275 -14.59 -26.79 -14.17
N GLU A 276 -14.39 -28.06 -13.80
CA GLU A 276 -13.35 -28.90 -14.37
C GLU A 276 -13.56 -29.10 -15.89
N GLU A 277 -14.79 -29.34 -16.32
CA GLU A 277 -15.14 -29.48 -17.73
C GLU A 277 -14.92 -28.18 -18.53
N GLU A 278 -15.30 -27.03 -17.98
CA GLU A 278 -15.11 -25.71 -18.61
C GLU A 278 -13.62 -25.33 -18.77
N LEU A 279 -12.74 -25.83 -17.88
CA LEU A 279 -11.31 -25.50 -17.88
C LEU A 279 -10.45 -26.54 -18.61
N ALA A 280 -10.95 -27.75 -18.83
CA ALA A 280 -10.22 -28.81 -19.49
C ALA A 280 -10.13 -28.62 -21.02
N PRO A 281 -9.02 -29.05 -21.67
CA PRO A 281 -7.78 -29.61 -21.09
C PRO A 281 -6.74 -28.53 -20.75
N LEU A 282 -7.10 -27.24 -20.80
CA LEU A 282 -6.17 -26.13 -20.70
C LEU A 282 -5.48 -26.06 -19.32
N ARG A 283 -6.23 -26.26 -18.24
CA ARG A 283 -5.71 -26.24 -16.86
C ARG A 283 -6.55 -27.07 -15.90
N ALA A 284 -5.99 -27.32 -14.72
CA ALA A 284 -6.76 -27.84 -13.59
C ALA A 284 -7.69 -26.77 -13.00
N ALA A 285 -8.83 -27.22 -12.48
CA ALA A 285 -9.76 -26.38 -11.73
C ALA A 285 -9.17 -25.89 -10.40
N PRO A 286 -9.58 -24.70 -9.92
CA PRO A 286 -9.24 -24.25 -8.58
C PRO A 286 -9.93 -25.13 -7.52
N LYS A 287 -9.40 -25.12 -6.30
CA LYS A 287 -10.05 -25.78 -5.16
C LYS A 287 -11.33 -25.03 -4.81
N ILE A 288 -12.48 -25.62 -5.08
CA ILE A 288 -13.77 -25.04 -4.70
C ILE A 288 -14.14 -25.52 -3.29
N ARG A 289 -14.39 -24.56 -2.39
CA ARG A 289 -14.68 -24.81 -0.98
C ARG A 289 -15.93 -24.06 -0.54
N ARG A 290 -16.68 -24.63 0.40
CA ARG A 290 -17.77 -23.92 1.07
C ARG A 290 -17.20 -22.91 2.06
N ALA A 291 -17.77 -21.71 2.10
CA ALA A 291 -17.57 -20.76 3.20
C ALA A 291 -17.96 -21.39 4.55
N VAL A 292 -17.19 -21.13 5.61
CA VAL A 292 -17.40 -21.74 6.93
C VAL A 292 -18.08 -20.80 7.92
N PHE A 293 -18.11 -19.49 7.65
CA PHE A 293 -18.71 -18.51 8.56
C PHE A 293 -20.15 -18.13 8.23
N GLY A 294 -20.67 -18.59 7.08
CA GLY A 294 -22.05 -18.39 6.67
C GLY A 294 -22.49 -16.93 6.80
N GLN A 295 -23.65 -16.69 7.42
CA GLN A 295 -24.19 -15.35 7.63
C GLN A 295 -23.34 -14.45 8.54
N MET A 296 -22.37 -15.00 9.28
CA MET A 296 -21.48 -14.24 10.17
C MET A 296 -20.16 -13.81 9.49
N ALA A 297 -19.95 -14.18 8.22
CA ALA A 297 -18.73 -13.85 7.50
C ALA A 297 -18.48 -12.33 7.45
N GLY A 298 -19.50 -11.52 7.12
CA GLY A 298 -19.39 -10.06 7.08
C GLY A 298 -19.01 -9.46 8.43
N ALA A 299 -19.70 -9.83 9.52
CA ALA A 299 -19.43 -9.28 10.85
C ALA A 299 -18.06 -9.72 11.40
N ARG A 300 -17.63 -10.97 11.13
CA ARG A 300 -16.27 -11.45 11.47
C ARG A 300 -15.20 -10.75 10.65
N GLY A 301 -15.49 -10.54 9.37
CA GLY A 301 -14.67 -9.77 8.46
C GLY A 301 -14.47 -8.34 8.93
N ALA A 302 -15.54 -7.70 9.37
CA ALA A 302 -15.51 -6.36 9.94
C ALA A 302 -14.66 -6.30 11.21
N VAL A 303 -14.72 -7.30 12.10
CA VAL A 303 -13.76 -7.42 13.22
C VAL A 303 -12.33 -7.47 12.70
N LEU A 304 -12.03 -8.34 11.74
CA LEU A 304 -10.67 -8.48 11.20
C LEU A 304 -10.21 -7.20 10.49
N HIS A 305 -11.10 -6.51 9.78
CA HIS A 305 -10.78 -5.25 9.14
C HIS A 305 -10.43 -4.19 10.19
N ALA A 306 -11.27 -4.00 11.20
CA ALA A 306 -10.96 -3.07 12.29
C ALA A 306 -9.72 -3.48 13.08
N LEU A 307 -9.46 -4.77 13.30
CA LEU A 307 -8.21 -5.21 13.90
C LEU A 307 -7.02 -4.98 12.97
N VAL A 308 -7.13 -5.20 11.68
CA VAL A 308 -6.03 -4.92 10.73
C VAL A 308 -5.79 -3.43 10.67
N GLU A 309 -6.80 -2.57 10.59
CA GLU A 309 -6.61 -1.13 10.63
C GLU A 309 -6.02 -0.71 11.98
N GLU A 310 -6.60 -1.12 13.12
CA GLU A 310 -6.11 -0.73 14.45
C GLU A 310 -4.80 -1.40 14.90
N LEU A 311 -4.46 -2.58 14.37
CA LEU A 311 -3.21 -3.31 14.65
C LEU A 311 -2.14 -3.10 13.56
N SER A 312 -2.49 -2.66 12.36
CA SER A 312 -1.54 -2.03 11.43
C SER A 312 -1.25 -0.59 11.88
N VAL A 313 -2.23 0.03 12.57
CA VAL A 313 -2.09 1.20 13.45
C VAL A 313 -1.59 0.81 14.86
N GLN A 314 -1.34 -0.47 15.15
CA GLN A 314 -0.29 -0.83 16.11
C GLN A 314 1.01 -0.79 15.32
N PRO A 315 1.71 0.35 15.36
CA PRO A 315 2.98 0.42 14.71
C PRO A 315 3.83 -0.72 15.25
N ARG A 316 4.47 -1.46 14.35
CA ARG A 316 5.60 -2.34 14.62
C ARG A 316 6.58 -1.63 15.55
N LYS A 317 6.38 -1.66 16.88
CA LYS A 317 6.96 -0.68 17.83
C LYS A 317 7.46 0.58 17.10
N VAL A 318 6.56 1.47 16.73
CA VAL A 318 6.94 2.88 16.78
C VAL A 318 7.16 3.09 18.27
N VAL A 319 8.41 2.91 18.68
CA VAL A 319 8.97 3.65 19.79
C VAL A 319 8.41 5.05 19.61
N PRO A 320 7.68 5.63 20.58
CA PRO A 320 7.05 6.92 20.41
C PRO A 320 8.06 7.87 19.78
N LYS A 321 7.90 8.22 18.51
CA LYS A 321 8.78 9.16 17.81
C LYS A 321 8.32 10.59 18.14
N ALA A 322 8.12 10.82 19.43
CA ALA A 322 8.06 12.08 20.14
C ALA A 322 7.95 11.80 21.66
N ALA A 323 8.86 10.97 22.19
CA ALA A 323 9.41 11.27 23.51
C ALA A 323 10.89 11.58 23.28
N THR A 324 11.18 12.86 23.05
CA THR A 324 12.49 13.49 23.27
C THR A 324 13.68 12.59 23.00
N VAL A 325 13.95 12.32 21.72
CA VAL A 325 15.35 12.14 21.36
C VAL A 325 15.93 13.54 21.31
N SER A 326 16.61 13.92 22.40
CA SER A 326 17.71 14.88 22.28
C SER A 326 18.47 14.51 21.01
N PRO A 327 18.73 15.43 20.07
CA PRO A 327 19.36 15.13 18.78
C PRO A 327 20.64 14.29 18.82
N SER A 328 21.22 14.14 20.02
CA SER A 328 22.32 13.26 20.37
C SER A 328 22.04 11.74 20.34
N SER A 329 20.89 11.22 19.86
CA SER A 329 20.63 9.76 19.87
C SER A 329 20.17 9.11 18.55
N VAL A 330 20.15 9.83 17.43
CA VAL A 330 20.01 9.20 16.11
C VAL A 330 21.41 8.81 15.62
N PRO A 331 21.67 7.53 15.28
CA PRO A 331 22.97 7.15 14.72
C PRO A 331 23.19 7.89 13.39
N ALA A 332 24.40 8.38 13.16
CA ALA A 332 24.74 9.08 11.92
C ALA A 332 24.44 8.17 10.71
N MET A 333 23.88 8.72 9.64
CA MET A 333 23.48 7.97 8.45
C MET A 333 24.38 8.31 7.26
N PHE A 334 25.01 7.30 6.68
CA PHE A 334 25.94 7.45 5.56
C PHE A 334 25.42 6.65 4.38
N MET A 335 24.84 7.33 3.41
CA MET A 335 24.21 6.71 2.25
C MET A 335 25.08 6.84 1.00
N LEU A 336 25.48 5.71 0.42
CA LEU A 336 26.19 5.66 -0.85
C LEU A 336 25.17 5.59 -2.00
N ALA A 337 25.04 6.67 -2.78
CA ALA A 337 23.99 6.81 -3.78
C ALA A 337 24.45 6.45 -5.20
N PHE A 338 23.74 5.57 -5.88
CA PHE A 338 24.02 5.16 -7.27
C PHE A 338 22.75 4.80 -8.06
N ASP A 339 21.65 5.51 -7.76
CA ASP A 339 20.32 5.44 -8.41
C ASP A 339 20.23 6.19 -9.76
N HIS A 340 21.37 6.64 -10.29
CA HIS A 340 21.43 7.41 -11.53
C HIS A 340 21.32 6.49 -12.76
N ARG A 341 20.16 6.49 -13.42
CA ARG A 341 19.87 5.62 -14.57
C ARG A 341 20.39 6.22 -15.88
N SER A 342 19.77 7.31 -16.32
CA SER A 342 20.04 7.97 -17.61
C SER A 342 21.36 8.74 -17.66
N SER A 343 21.74 9.43 -16.57
CA SER A 343 23.01 10.19 -16.56
C SER A 343 24.24 9.29 -16.53
N THR A 344 24.14 8.09 -15.98
CA THR A 344 25.29 7.15 -15.93
C THR A 344 25.57 6.57 -17.31
N ALA A 345 24.53 6.21 -18.07
CA ALA A 345 24.66 5.76 -19.46
C ALA A 345 25.35 6.82 -20.34
N VAL A 346 24.91 8.08 -20.27
CA VAL A 346 25.52 9.17 -21.02
C VAL A 346 26.97 9.41 -20.60
N GLU A 347 27.26 9.37 -19.29
CA GLU A 347 28.61 9.61 -18.79
C GLU A 347 29.59 8.48 -19.16
N VAL A 348 29.13 7.22 -19.20
CA VAL A 348 29.97 6.04 -19.47
C VAL A 348 30.08 5.75 -20.97
N PHE A 349 28.99 5.85 -21.72
CA PHE A 349 28.91 5.45 -23.13
C PHE A 349 28.68 6.61 -24.10
N GLY A 350 28.41 7.82 -23.62
CA GLY A 350 28.13 8.99 -24.46
C GLY A 350 26.72 9.03 -25.06
N GLN A 351 25.84 8.11 -24.67
CA GLN A 351 24.47 7.99 -25.19
C GLN A 351 23.49 7.54 -24.08
N GLU A 352 22.21 7.90 -24.21
CA GLU A 352 21.16 7.50 -23.25
C GLU A 352 20.68 6.07 -23.47
N GLU A 353 20.55 5.63 -24.72
CA GLU A 353 20.19 4.25 -25.07
C GLU A 353 21.43 3.36 -25.05
N VAL A 354 21.37 2.29 -24.26
CA VAL A 354 22.48 1.35 -24.09
C VAL A 354 22.06 -0.08 -24.49
N SER A 355 23.00 -0.85 -25.05
CA SER A 355 22.77 -2.23 -25.49
C SER A 355 22.69 -3.21 -24.31
N PRO A 356 22.10 -4.41 -24.46
CA PRO A 356 22.11 -5.48 -23.45
C PRO A 356 23.48 -5.77 -22.82
N GLU A 357 24.55 -5.68 -23.60
CA GLU A 357 25.91 -5.87 -23.12
C GLU A 357 26.38 -4.68 -22.26
N GLN A 358 26.10 -3.46 -22.71
CA GLN A 358 26.38 -2.23 -21.95
C GLN A 358 25.57 -2.18 -20.65
N TRP A 359 24.35 -2.72 -20.64
CA TRP A 359 23.53 -2.90 -19.44
C TRP A 359 24.22 -3.80 -18.42
N SER A 360 24.73 -4.96 -18.85
CA SER A 360 25.44 -5.87 -17.96
C SER A 360 26.68 -5.22 -17.34
N VAL A 361 27.38 -4.38 -18.10
CA VAL A 361 28.55 -3.62 -17.61
C VAL A 361 28.17 -2.61 -16.54
N LEU A 362 27.07 -1.86 -16.71
CA LEU A 362 26.58 -0.92 -15.70
C LEU A 362 26.09 -1.62 -14.43
N ALA A 363 25.35 -2.73 -14.59
CA ALA A 363 24.87 -3.53 -13.47
C ALA A 363 26.05 -4.09 -12.66
N GLU A 364 27.06 -4.64 -13.34
CA GLU A 364 28.28 -5.14 -12.72
C GLU A 364 29.03 -4.02 -11.98
N ALA A 365 29.19 -2.85 -12.60
CA ALA A 365 29.81 -1.69 -11.95
C ALA A 365 29.08 -1.29 -10.65
N LYS A 366 27.74 -1.36 -10.61
CA LYS A 366 26.96 -1.08 -9.40
C LYS A 366 27.18 -2.13 -8.30
N THR A 367 27.40 -3.40 -8.65
CA THR A 367 27.72 -4.41 -7.64
C THR A 367 29.03 -4.12 -6.91
N VAL A 368 30.04 -3.57 -7.60
CA VAL A 368 31.32 -3.14 -6.97
C VAL A 368 31.08 -2.06 -5.92
N ILE A 369 30.17 -1.12 -6.20
CA ILE A 369 29.76 -0.07 -5.26
C ILE A 369 29.05 -0.67 -4.03
N ALA A 370 28.16 -1.64 -4.25
CA ALA A 370 27.45 -2.32 -3.16
C ALA A 370 28.39 -3.14 -2.27
N GLU A 371 29.39 -3.83 -2.82
CA GLU A 371 30.42 -4.54 -2.05
C GLU A 371 31.24 -3.58 -1.18
N ALA A 372 31.62 -2.42 -1.72
CA ALA A 372 32.31 -1.39 -0.96
C ALA A 372 31.46 -0.88 0.21
N ALA A 373 30.14 -0.72 0.02
CA ALA A 373 29.21 -0.38 1.10
C ALA A 373 29.09 -1.49 2.16
N GLY A 374 29.08 -2.77 1.74
CA GLY A 374 29.08 -3.92 2.65
C GLY A 374 30.32 -3.98 3.54
N LEU A 375 31.51 -3.73 2.96
CA LEU A 375 32.75 -3.59 3.73
C LEU A 375 32.69 -2.41 4.69
N ALA A 376 32.30 -1.22 4.20
CA ALA A 376 32.16 -0.03 5.05
C ALA A 376 31.23 -0.26 6.24
N ARG A 377 30.11 -0.96 6.04
CA ARG A 377 29.17 -1.32 7.11
C ARG A 377 29.81 -2.18 8.20
N ARG A 378 30.61 -3.18 7.82
CA ARG A 378 31.33 -4.04 8.78
C ARG A 378 32.32 -3.24 9.62
N ASP A 379 33.03 -2.32 8.99
CA ASP A 379 34.11 -1.58 9.63
C ASP A 379 33.63 -0.39 10.48
N LEU A 380 32.42 0.12 10.19
CA LEU A 380 31.90 1.36 10.76
C LEU A 380 30.60 1.16 11.56
N ILE A 381 30.31 -0.08 11.96
CA ILE A 381 29.08 -0.42 12.70
C ILE A 381 28.90 0.41 13.98
N ASP A 382 30.01 0.82 14.61
CA ASP A 382 30.01 1.65 15.83
C ASP A 382 29.98 3.16 15.55
N VAL A 383 30.11 3.58 14.29
CA VAL A 383 30.18 5.00 13.89
C VAL A 383 28.83 5.51 13.39
N GLY A 384 28.09 4.69 12.65
CA GLY A 384 26.81 5.07 12.09
C GLY A 384 26.22 3.99 11.17
N GLU A 385 25.03 4.25 10.65
CA GLU A 385 24.35 3.38 9.72
C GLU A 385 24.83 3.65 8.28
N VAL A 386 25.50 2.66 7.69
CA VAL A 386 25.81 2.66 6.25
C VAL A 386 24.62 2.08 5.49
N SER A 387 24.17 2.80 4.46
CA SER A 387 23.09 2.40 3.55
C SER A 387 23.43 2.69 2.09
N VAL A 388 22.62 2.17 1.18
CA VAL A 388 22.75 2.41 -0.27
C VAL A 388 21.46 2.95 -0.86
N LEU A 389 21.58 3.76 -1.91
CA LEU A 389 20.45 4.23 -2.71
C LEU A 389 20.57 3.73 -4.15
N ILE A 390 19.57 2.98 -4.59
CA ILE A 390 19.61 2.13 -5.79
C ILE A 390 18.35 2.34 -6.63
N ASP A 391 18.48 2.20 -7.95
CA ASP A 391 17.36 2.11 -8.89
C ASP A 391 16.91 0.66 -9.17
N PRO A 392 15.61 0.41 -9.36
CA PRO A 392 15.07 -0.91 -9.68
C PRO A 392 15.40 -1.40 -11.09
N GLU A 393 15.71 -0.53 -12.06
CA GLU A 393 15.90 -0.97 -13.45
C GLU A 393 17.30 -1.57 -13.68
N HIS A 394 18.35 -1.02 -13.07
CA HIS A 394 19.73 -1.46 -13.31
C HIS A 394 20.49 -1.80 -12.03
N GLY A 395 19.87 -1.55 -10.88
CA GLY A 395 20.49 -1.70 -9.58
C GLY A 395 20.08 -2.97 -8.83
N THR A 396 19.17 -3.80 -9.35
CA THR A 396 18.66 -5.00 -8.66
C THR A 396 19.77 -5.98 -8.27
N ALA A 397 20.75 -6.23 -9.14
CA ALA A 397 21.91 -7.06 -8.80
C ALA A 397 22.73 -6.47 -7.64
N ALA A 398 22.97 -5.16 -7.67
CA ALA A 398 23.67 -4.46 -6.59
C ALA A 398 22.85 -4.42 -5.30
N ALA A 399 21.52 -4.34 -5.39
CA ALA A 399 20.61 -4.44 -4.26
C ALA A 399 20.64 -5.82 -3.61
N CYS A 400 20.68 -6.91 -4.39
CA CYS A 400 20.87 -8.26 -3.85
C CYS A 400 22.23 -8.39 -3.10
N VAL A 401 23.30 -7.78 -3.63
CA VAL A 401 24.60 -7.73 -2.94
C VAL A 401 24.51 -6.92 -1.65
N ALA A 402 23.89 -5.75 -1.68
CA ALA A 402 23.69 -4.93 -0.48
C ALA A 402 22.88 -5.69 0.59
N GLN A 403 21.83 -6.39 0.19
CA GLN A 403 20.98 -7.19 1.07
C GLN A 403 21.75 -8.36 1.70
N SER A 404 22.56 -9.09 0.93
CA SER A 404 23.36 -10.21 1.45
C SER A 404 24.40 -9.74 2.47
N GLU A 405 24.88 -8.49 2.33
CA GLU A 405 25.77 -7.82 3.27
C GLU A 405 25.03 -7.10 4.42
N GLY A 406 23.69 -7.23 4.48
CA GLY A 406 22.85 -6.63 5.51
C GLY A 406 22.78 -5.10 5.46
N VAL A 407 23.14 -4.48 4.34
CA VAL A 407 23.13 -3.04 4.12
C VAL A 407 21.71 -2.57 3.78
N PRO A 408 21.11 -1.65 4.57
CA PRO A 408 19.79 -1.08 4.26
C PRO A 408 19.73 -0.39 2.90
N ILE A 409 18.61 -0.56 2.21
CA ILE A 409 18.40 -0.08 0.84
C ILE A 409 17.36 1.03 0.84
N ALA A 410 17.68 2.13 0.16
CA ALA A 410 16.70 3.08 -0.36
C ALA A 410 16.48 2.77 -1.85
N LEU A 411 15.23 2.62 -2.27
CA LEU A 411 14.85 2.30 -3.65
C LEU A 411 14.21 3.53 -4.31
N ALA A 412 14.74 3.97 -5.45
CA ALA A 412 14.17 5.07 -6.22
C ALA A 412 12.83 4.66 -6.87
N LEU A 413 11.77 5.40 -6.56
CA LEU A 413 10.41 5.16 -7.06
C LEU A 413 10.09 5.98 -8.33
N GLU A 414 10.85 7.03 -8.59
CA GLU A 414 10.63 7.92 -9.73
C GLU A 414 11.33 7.47 -11.02
N ILE A 415 10.82 7.95 -12.14
CA ILE A 415 11.55 7.96 -13.42
C ILE A 415 12.58 9.08 -13.37
N SER A 416 13.85 8.73 -13.64
CA SER A 416 14.96 9.68 -13.57
C SER A 416 14.82 10.85 -14.55
N GLY A 417 15.30 12.03 -14.14
CA GLY A 417 15.47 13.19 -15.03
C GLY A 417 14.23 14.04 -15.29
N GLN A 418 13.05 13.65 -14.80
CA GLN A 418 11.80 14.33 -15.14
C GLN A 418 11.60 15.66 -14.39
N ARG A 419 11.04 16.66 -15.06
CA ARG A 419 10.66 17.95 -14.45
C ARG A 419 9.28 17.88 -13.80
N GLU A 420 8.33 17.29 -14.51
CA GLU A 420 7.07 16.78 -13.99
C GLU A 420 7.35 15.38 -13.42
N LEU A 421 7.15 15.20 -12.12
CA LEU A 421 7.44 13.96 -11.42
C LEU A 421 6.59 12.83 -12.01
N ARG A 422 7.26 11.77 -12.47
CA ARG A 422 6.62 10.53 -12.89
C ARG A 422 7.20 9.39 -12.09
N LEU A 423 6.33 8.49 -11.66
CA LEU A 423 6.71 7.30 -10.92
C LEU A 423 6.88 6.13 -11.87
N LEU A 424 7.65 5.16 -11.43
CA LEU A 424 7.70 3.86 -12.09
C LEU A 424 6.34 3.18 -12.02
N ASP A 425 6.07 2.36 -13.03
CA ASP A 425 4.88 1.52 -13.01
C ASP A 425 4.97 0.47 -11.89
N GLN A 426 3.79 0.03 -11.43
CA GLN A 426 3.69 -0.92 -10.34
C GLN A 426 4.42 -2.23 -10.64
N HIS A 427 4.42 -2.71 -11.90
CA HIS A 427 5.05 -3.96 -12.27
C HIS A 427 6.58 -3.90 -12.10
N THR A 428 7.21 -2.78 -12.47
CA THR A 428 8.64 -2.54 -12.23
C THR A 428 8.97 -2.52 -10.74
N LEU A 429 8.14 -1.86 -9.92
CA LEU A 429 8.33 -1.79 -8.47
C LEU A 429 8.13 -3.15 -7.79
N ASP A 430 7.07 -3.87 -8.13
CA ASP A 430 6.77 -5.20 -7.60
C ASP A 430 7.88 -6.19 -7.98
N THR A 431 8.35 -6.15 -9.22
CA THR A 431 9.46 -7.00 -9.69
C THR A 431 10.73 -6.73 -8.89
N ALA A 432 11.06 -5.46 -8.65
CA ALA A 432 12.19 -5.10 -7.82
C ALA A 432 12.00 -5.60 -6.38
N ILE A 433 10.88 -5.31 -5.72
CA ILE A 433 10.59 -5.71 -4.33
C ILE A 433 10.58 -7.23 -4.17
N ASN A 434 10.00 -7.98 -5.12
CA ASN A 434 10.03 -9.44 -5.11
C ASN A 434 11.45 -9.99 -5.24
N THR A 435 12.34 -9.27 -5.91
CA THR A 435 13.74 -9.66 -6.10
C THR A 435 14.60 -9.32 -4.88
N ILE A 436 14.47 -8.12 -4.33
CA ILE A 436 15.38 -7.56 -3.31
C ILE A 436 14.78 -7.54 -1.90
N GLY A 437 13.53 -7.95 -1.74
CA GLY A 437 12.74 -7.76 -0.52
C GLY A 437 12.25 -6.32 -0.33
N LEU A 438 11.54 -6.08 0.78
CA LEU A 438 11.09 -4.73 1.13
C LEU A 438 12.30 -3.83 1.44
N PRO A 439 12.49 -2.70 0.72
CA PRO A 439 13.53 -1.74 1.03
C PRO A 439 13.21 -1.01 2.33
N ARG A 440 14.22 -0.35 2.92
CA ARG A 440 14.00 0.48 4.10
C ARG A 440 13.36 1.82 3.75
N TRP A 441 13.79 2.41 2.63
CA TRP A 441 13.22 3.67 2.14
C TRP A 441 12.71 3.57 0.71
N GLY A 442 11.57 4.20 0.45
CA GLY A 442 11.12 4.55 -0.89
C GLY A 442 11.53 5.99 -1.14
N LYS A 443 12.40 6.19 -2.13
CA LYS A 443 12.99 7.48 -2.44
C LYS A 443 12.28 8.11 -3.63
N VAL A 444 12.01 9.41 -3.55
CA VAL A 444 11.56 10.23 -4.69
C VAL A 444 12.45 11.45 -4.84
N LEU A 445 12.91 11.74 -6.07
CA LEU A 445 13.55 13.01 -6.41
C LEU A 445 12.54 13.98 -7.00
N LEU A 446 12.31 15.06 -6.28
CA LEU A 446 11.47 16.17 -6.69
C LEU A 446 12.31 17.32 -7.23
N ARG A 447 11.91 17.85 -8.40
CA ARG A 447 12.42 19.12 -8.94
C ARG A 447 11.38 20.20 -8.69
N TRP A 448 11.64 21.09 -7.74
CA TRP A 448 10.67 22.10 -7.32
C TRP A 448 11.32 23.47 -7.15
N ASN A 449 10.75 24.48 -7.79
CA ASN A 449 11.07 25.88 -7.55
C ASN A 449 9.77 26.61 -7.19
N PRO A 450 9.73 27.46 -6.14
CA PRO A 450 8.55 28.26 -5.80
C PRO A 450 7.97 29.08 -6.95
N GLY A 451 8.82 29.51 -7.89
CA GLY A 451 8.44 30.22 -9.11
C GLY A 451 7.92 29.35 -10.25
N ASP A 452 7.77 28.03 -10.05
CA ASP A 452 7.20 27.14 -11.05
C ASP A 452 5.70 27.39 -11.28
N PRO A 453 5.16 27.08 -12.48
CA PRO A 453 3.72 27.14 -12.74
C PRO A 453 2.92 26.28 -11.77
N GLU A 454 1.72 26.73 -11.41
CA GLU A 454 0.89 26.05 -10.41
C GLU A 454 0.42 24.67 -10.89
N GLU A 455 0.22 24.51 -12.21
CA GLU A 455 -0.14 23.24 -12.82
C GLU A 455 0.96 22.18 -12.65
N LEU A 456 2.23 22.57 -12.84
CA LEU A 456 3.38 21.69 -12.64
C LEU A 456 3.53 21.34 -11.15
N LYS A 457 3.32 22.32 -10.26
CA LYS A 457 3.34 22.10 -8.81
C LYS A 457 2.22 21.15 -8.37
N GLY A 458 1.02 21.31 -8.91
CA GLY A 458 -0.12 20.40 -8.68
C GLY A 458 0.19 18.97 -9.11
N ALA A 459 0.60 18.76 -10.37
CA ALA A 459 0.94 17.43 -10.87
C ALA A 459 2.06 16.74 -10.07
N ASN A 460 3.06 17.52 -9.63
CA ASN A 460 4.13 17.02 -8.78
C ASN A 460 3.63 16.61 -7.39
N LEU A 461 2.68 17.34 -6.80
CA LEU A 461 2.07 17.00 -5.51
C LEU A 461 1.24 15.72 -5.62
N ASP A 462 0.43 15.57 -6.66
CA ASP A 462 -0.38 14.37 -6.88
C ASP A 462 0.52 13.12 -6.98
N ALA A 463 1.64 13.24 -7.71
CA ALA A 463 2.61 12.15 -7.80
C ALA A 463 3.34 11.88 -6.46
N LEU A 464 3.64 12.91 -5.67
CA LEU A 464 4.22 12.73 -4.34
C LEU A 464 3.25 12.04 -3.38
N GLU A 465 1.97 12.42 -3.39
CA GLU A 465 0.93 11.80 -2.57
C GLU A 465 0.77 10.31 -2.91
N TYR A 466 0.80 9.97 -4.19
CA TYR A 466 0.78 8.57 -4.62
C TYR A 466 2.01 7.81 -4.09
N ALA A 467 3.21 8.37 -4.23
CA ALA A 467 4.43 7.73 -3.74
C ALA A 467 4.45 7.59 -2.20
N ARG A 468 3.94 8.59 -1.49
CA ARG A 468 3.79 8.54 -0.03
C ARG A 468 2.85 7.42 0.37
N ARG A 469 1.68 7.33 -0.27
CA ARG A 469 0.71 6.28 -0.03
C ARG A 469 1.31 4.90 -0.27
N PHE A 470 2.06 4.72 -1.36
CA PHE A 470 2.75 3.47 -1.64
C PHE A 470 3.70 3.06 -0.51
N CYS A 471 4.52 4.00 -0.01
CA CYS A 471 5.43 3.75 1.11
C CYS A 471 4.67 3.39 2.39
N ASP A 472 3.64 4.16 2.74
CA ASP A 472 2.83 3.93 3.93
C ASP A 472 2.16 2.56 3.89
N THR A 473 1.54 2.18 2.76
CA THR A 473 0.89 0.87 2.60
C THR A 473 1.89 -0.30 2.60
N SER A 474 3.13 -0.05 2.19
CA SER A 474 4.19 -1.07 2.14
C SER A 474 4.99 -1.17 3.44
N GLY A 475 4.76 -0.27 4.40
CA GLY A 475 5.54 -0.18 5.64
C GLY A 475 7.00 0.24 5.41
N ILE A 476 7.25 1.09 4.41
CA ILE A 476 8.56 1.59 4.00
C ILE A 476 8.66 3.07 4.37
N ASP A 477 9.80 3.54 4.88
CA ASP A 477 10.00 4.97 5.20
C ASP A 477 10.05 5.82 3.91
N PHE A 478 9.43 7.01 3.89
CA PHE A 478 9.44 7.88 2.73
C PHE A 478 10.65 8.85 2.76
N LEU A 479 11.53 8.74 1.75
CA LEU A 479 12.69 9.61 1.59
C LEU A 479 12.45 10.59 0.43
N LEU A 480 12.44 11.89 0.74
CA LEU A 480 12.26 12.94 -0.27
C LEU A 480 13.59 13.65 -0.56
N GLU A 481 14.06 13.53 -1.80
CA GLU A 481 15.18 14.30 -2.33
C GLU A 481 14.67 15.54 -3.06
N LEU A 482 15.21 16.70 -2.71
CA LEU A 482 14.83 17.96 -3.35
C LEU A 482 15.99 18.53 -4.17
N ILE A 483 15.71 18.83 -5.43
CA ILE A 483 16.53 19.72 -6.26
C ILE A 483 15.70 20.96 -6.58
N VAL A 484 16.27 22.15 -6.36
CA VAL A 484 15.64 23.43 -6.71
C VAL A 484 16.30 23.97 -7.98
N PRO A 485 15.80 23.60 -9.19
CA PRO A 485 16.39 24.08 -10.43
C PRO A 485 16.11 25.57 -10.61
N ALA A 486 17.05 26.28 -11.25
CA ALA A 486 16.88 27.69 -11.55
C ALA A 486 15.79 27.90 -12.61
N THR A 487 14.86 28.81 -12.35
CA THR A 487 13.96 29.33 -13.38
C THR A 487 14.70 30.29 -14.32
N PRO A 488 14.13 30.62 -15.50
CA PRO A 488 14.67 31.71 -16.32
C PRO A 488 14.79 33.05 -15.57
N ALA A 489 13.88 33.32 -14.63
CA ALA A 489 13.91 34.52 -13.80
C ALA A 489 15.11 34.49 -12.83
N ASP A 490 15.34 33.35 -12.17
CA ASP A 490 16.49 33.17 -11.26
C ASP A 490 17.81 33.36 -12.02
N LEU A 491 17.94 32.72 -13.18
CA LEU A 491 19.14 32.83 -14.01
C LEU A 491 19.39 34.26 -14.49
N ALA A 492 18.34 35.04 -14.78
CA ALA A 492 18.49 36.43 -15.18
C ALA A 492 19.18 37.28 -14.09
N THR A 493 18.96 36.99 -12.80
CA THR A 493 19.58 37.72 -11.68
C THR A 493 21.09 37.52 -11.55
N VAL A 494 21.60 36.39 -12.08
CA VAL A 494 23.02 36.00 -12.00
C VAL A 494 23.71 35.97 -13.36
N GLY A 495 23.11 36.57 -14.39
CA GLY A 495 23.69 36.64 -15.73
C GLY A 495 23.79 35.26 -16.41
N ALA A 496 22.81 34.39 -16.19
CA ALA A 496 22.73 33.00 -16.64
C ALA A 496 23.85 32.07 -16.13
N ASP A 497 24.61 32.49 -15.11
CA ASP A 497 25.64 31.65 -14.49
C ASP A 497 25.03 30.70 -13.45
N ARG A 498 25.03 29.40 -13.77
CA ARG A 498 24.53 28.34 -12.89
C ARG A 498 25.33 28.15 -11.61
N LYS A 499 26.64 28.44 -11.61
CA LYS A 499 27.45 28.40 -10.39
C LYS A 499 27.04 29.52 -9.46
N ARG A 500 26.84 30.72 -10.01
CA ARG A 500 26.34 31.86 -9.25
C ARG A 500 24.91 31.67 -8.75
N TYR A 501 24.05 31.01 -9.52
CA TYR A 501 22.72 30.61 -8.99
C TYR A 501 22.86 29.78 -7.70
N ARG A 502 23.74 28.76 -7.73
CA ARG A 502 23.97 27.90 -6.56
C ARG A 502 24.60 28.63 -5.37
N SER A 503 25.51 29.58 -5.60
CA SER A 503 26.17 30.31 -4.51
C SER A 503 25.39 31.52 -3.99
N ASP A 504 24.67 32.23 -4.88
CA ASP A 504 24.12 33.56 -4.60
C ASP A 504 22.59 33.52 -4.39
N VAL A 505 21.87 32.59 -5.02
CA VAL A 505 20.38 32.57 -5.06
C VAL A 505 19.81 31.39 -4.29
N LEU A 506 20.28 30.18 -4.62
CA LEU A 506 19.77 28.94 -4.05
C LEU A 506 19.77 28.91 -2.50
N PRO A 507 20.80 29.42 -1.78
CA PRO A 507 20.80 29.37 -0.31
C PRO A 507 19.62 30.11 0.34
N ALA A 508 19.12 31.17 -0.30
CA ALA A 508 17.93 31.89 0.17
C ALA A 508 16.63 31.20 -0.30
N LEU A 509 16.63 30.58 -1.47
CA LEU A 509 15.46 29.95 -2.07
C LEU A 509 15.15 28.57 -1.46
N LEU A 510 16.17 27.82 -1.05
CA LEU A 510 16.04 26.47 -0.49
C LEU A 510 15.06 26.38 0.69
N PRO A 511 15.16 27.19 1.77
CA PRO A 511 14.19 27.14 2.87
C PRO A 511 12.78 27.54 2.44
N VAL A 512 12.63 28.41 1.42
CA VAL A 512 11.31 28.76 0.86
C VAL A 512 10.68 27.57 0.14
N ALA A 513 11.46 26.90 -0.71
CA ALA A 513 11.03 25.72 -1.44
C ALA A 513 10.66 24.57 -0.50
N VAL A 514 11.53 24.26 0.47
CA VAL A 514 11.29 23.24 1.49
C VAL A 514 10.02 23.59 2.28
N GLY A 515 9.88 24.83 2.76
CA GLY A 515 8.70 25.24 3.53
C GLY A 515 7.40 25.20 2.73
N GLU A 516 7.42 25.50 1.43
CA GLU A 516 6.25 25.35 0.56
C GLU A 516 5.85 23.88 0.44
N ILE A 517 6.80 22.97 0.19
CA ILE A 517 6.54 21.54 0.11
C ILE A 517 6.02 21.02 1.46
N THR A 518 6.68 21.35 2.57
CA THR A 518 6.24 20.92 3.91
C THR A 518 4.81 21.35 4.23
N ARG A 519 4.40 22.56 3.82
CA ARG A 519 3.02 23.03 4.04
C ARG A 519 1.99 22.35 3.14
N ARG A 520 2.36 22.01 1.91
CA ARG A 520 1.43 21.50 0.90
C ARG A 520 1.32 19.98 0.88
N PHE A 521 2.45 19.29 1.08
CA PHE A 521 2.57 17.84 1.04
C PHE A 521 2.72 17.23 2.43
N GLY A 522 3.44 17.92 3.33
CA GLY A 522 3.77 17.41 4.66
C GLY A 522 5.26 17.08 4.82
N VAL A 523 5.59 16.47 5.97
CA VAL A 523 6.98 16.17 6.36
C VAL A 523 7.31 14.72 5.98
N PRO A 524 8.33 14.45 5.12
CA PRO A 524 8.81 13.10 4.84
C PRO A 524 9.55 12.50 6.04
N ASP A 525 9.73 11.17 6.04
CA ASP A 525 10.45 10.46 7.11
C ASP A 525 11.95 10.78 7.10
N LEU A 526 12.48 11.08 5.91
CA LEU A 526 13.87 11.48 5.70
C LEU A 526 13.99 12.48 4.55
N TRP A 527 14.62 13.62 4.83
CA TRP A 527 14.96 14.59 3.80
C TRP A 527 16.36 14.33 3.23
N LYS A 528 16.52 14.51 1.92
CA LYS A 528 17.82 14.58 1.24
C LYS A 528 17.92 15.93 0.52
N LEU A 529 18.67 16.86 1.10
CA LEU A 529 18.69 18.27 0.70
C LEU A 529 20.09 18.73 0.32
N GLU A 530 20.18 19.64 -0.66
CA GLU A 530 21.45 20.26 -1.06
C GLU A 530 22.12 20.96 0.13
N GLY A 531 23.44 20.81 0.23
CA GLY A 531 24.20 21.39 1.31
C GLY A 531 24.25 22.91 1.23
N VAL A 532 24.35 23.56 2.39
CA VAL A 532 24.48 25.01 2.52
C VAL A 532 25.75 25.35 3.26
N THR A 533 26.35 26.50 2.97
CA THR A 533 27.62 26.93 3.57
C THR A 533 27.46 27.74 4.86
N SER A 534 26.23 28.10 5.22
CA SER A 534 25.91 28.91 6.40
C SER A 534 25.10 28.11 7.42
N PRO A 535 25.56 28.03 8.69
CA PRO A 535 24.78 27.43 9.78
C PRO A 535 23.41 28.08 10.00
N VAL A 536 23.30 29.39 9.75
CA VAL A 536 22.02 30.12 9.88
C VAL A 536 21.04 29.66 8.82
N ILE A 537 21.52 29.46 7.59
CA ILE A 537 20.68 28.95 6.50
C ILE A 537 20.32 27.48 6.76
N ALA A 538 21.24 26.66 7.25
CA ALA A 538 20.96 25.28 7.64
C ALA A 538 19.85 25.22 8.70
N ALA A 539 19.87 26.13 9.68
CA ALA A 539 18.82 26.21 10.71
C ALA A 539 17.47 26.62 10.11
N ALA A 540 17.44 27.58 9.19
CA ALA A 540 16.23 27.98 8.49
C ALA A 540 15.65 26.86 7.61
N VAL A 541 16.51 26.09 6.94
CA VAL A 541 16.10 24.90 6.17
C VAL A 541 15.53 23.83 7.08
N ALA A 542 16.17 23.57 8.22
CA ALA A 542 15.67 22.62 9.21
C ALA A 542 14.28 23.02 9.75
N GLU A 543 14.11 24.29 10.11
CA GLU A 543 12.82 24.81 10.58
C GLU A 543 11.74 24.68 9.49
N ALA A 544 12.06 25.02 8.24
CA ALA A 544 11.14 24.89 7.10
C ALA A 544 10.81 23.43 6.74
N ALA A 545 11.74 22.50 7.00
CA ALA A 545 11.54 21.07 6.80
C ALA A 545 10.61 20.43 7.82
N GLY A 546 10.42 21.09 8.98
CA GLY A 546 9.63 20.60 10.10
C GLY A 546 8.20 21.14 10.15
N SER A 547 7.41 20.57 11.05
CA SER A 547 6.05 21.01 11.35
C SER A 547 5.79 20.92 12.85
N GLY A 548 5.05 21.87 13.41
CA GLY A 548 4.70 21.88 14.84
C GLY A 548 5.89 21.91 15.81
N GLY A 549 7.04 22.44 15.38
CA GLY A 549 8.27 22.48 16.18
C GLY A 549 9.07 21.16 16.17
N VAL A 550 8.65 20.15 15.39
CA VAL A 550 9.36 18.88 15.21
C VAL A 550 10.24 18.96 13.96
N LEU A 551 11.53 18.68 14.12
CA LEU A 551 12.51 18.69 13.03
C LEU A 551 12.76 17.27 12.49
N PRO A 552 12.52 16.98 11.21
CA PRO A 552 12.81 15.68 10.61
C PRO A 552 14.32 15.49 10.38
N PRO A 553 14.82 14.24 10.26
CA PRO A 553 16.20 13.98 9.88
C PRO A 553 16.49 14.47 8.46
N ILE A 554 17.66 15.08 8.28
CA ILE A 554 18.15 15.62 7.00
C ILE A 554 19.50 15.00 6.67
N LEU A 555 19.64 14.47 5.45
CA LEU A 555 20.90 14.09 4.84
C LEU A 555 21.40 15.21 3.92
N THR A 556 22.67 15.57 4.08
CA THR A 556 23.35 16.49 3.15
C THR A 556 23.61 15.77 1.83
N LEU A 557 23.05 16.30 0.74
CA LEU A 557 23.31 15.84 -0.63
C LEU A 557 24.59 16.49 -1.17
N GLY A 558 25.46 15.67 -1.77
CA GLY A 558 26.73 16.13 -2.37
C GLY A 558 26.62 16.95 -3.67
N ALA A 559 25.49 16.93 -4.39
CA ALA A 559 25.19 17.75 -5.58
C ALA A 559 26.26 17.79 -6.71
N ALA A 560 27.16 16.81 -6.76
CA ALA A 560 28.39 16.78 -7.57
C ALA A 560 29.40 17.91 -7.26
N ALA A 561 29.34 18.47 -6.05
CA ALA A 561 30.33 19.39 -5.51
C ALA A 561 31.66 18.68 -5.24
N ASP A 562 32.73 19.49 -5.17
CA ASP A 562 34.03 19.00 -4.76
C ASP A 562 34.07 18.71 -3.24
N ARG A 563 35.07 17.95 -2.82
CA ARG A 563 35.22 17.54 -1.42
C ARG A 563 35.39 18.72 -0.45
N THR A 564 36.00 19.82 -0.90
CA THR A 564 36.20 21.02 -0.07
C THR A 564 34.88 21.73 0.20
N GLU A 565 34.03 21.82 -0.82
CA GLU A 565 32.69 22.39 -0.71
C GLU A 565 31.79 21.52 0.18
N ILE A 566 31.80 20.20 -0.02
CA ILE A 566 31.05 19.25 0.82
C ILE A 566 31.49 19.33 2.28
N ALA A 567 32.79 19.44 2.57
CA ALA A 567 33.29 19.62 3.92
C ALA A 567 32.77 20.90 4.59
N ARG A 568 32.60 22.00 3.82
CA ARG A 568 31.95 23.23 4.34
C ARG A 568 30.47 23.01 4.64
N TRP A 569 29.78 22.22 3.82
CA TRP A 569 28.38 21.88 4.07
C TRP A 569 28.23 21.02 5.33
N PHE A 570 29.12 20.05 5.55
CA PHE A 570 29.15 19.29 6.80
C PHE A 570 29.42 20.20 8.00
N ALA A 571 30.36 21.15 7.90
CA ALA A 571 30.65 22.10 8.97
C ALA A 571 29.46 23.04 9.29
N ALA A 572 28.66 23.40 8.29
CA ALA A 572 27.46 24.20 8.47
C ALA A 572 26.30 23.38 9.06
N GLY A 573 25.99 22.24 8.45
CA GLY A 573 24.89 21.35 8.83
C GLY A 573 25.09 20.71 10.20
N SER A 574 26.32 20.32 10.57
CA SER A 574 26.62 19.69 11.88
C SER A 574 26.32 20.57 13.09
N ARG A 575 26.10 21.89 12.90
CA ARG A 575 25.64 22.80 13.95
C ARG A 575 24.13 22.76 14.17
N VAL A 576 23.40 22.09 13.30
CA VAL A 576 21.94 21.99 13.30
C VAL A 576 21.57 20.54 13.59
N PRO A 577 20.93 20.25 14.73
CA PRO A 577 20.94 18.89 15.25
C PRO A 577 20.19 17.83 14.42
N CYS A 578 19.30 18.24 13.52
CA CYS A 578 18.56 17.32 12.64
C CYS A 578 19.32 16.94 11.36
N TYR A 579 20.50 17.50 11.11
CA TYR A 579 21.40 17.04 10.05
C TYR A 579 22.16 15.81 10.51
N VAL A 580 21.61 14.65 10.20
CA VAL A 580 22.04 13.35 10.76
C VAL A 580 23.01 12.60 9.86
N GLY A 581 23.43 13.17 8.73
CA GLY A 581 24.39 12.52 7.86
C GLY A 581 24.45 13.06 6.45
N PHE A 582 24.81 12.20 5.50
CA PHE A 582 24.92 12.54 4.09
C PHE A 582 24.49 11.42 3.15
N ALA A 583 24.10 11.81 1.93
CA ALA A 583 23.87 10.92 0.81
C ALA A 583 24.69 11.40 -0.40
N ILE A 584 25.78 10.70 -0.70
CA ILE A 584 26.76 11.09 -1.73
C ILE A 584 26.97 9.93 -2.69
N GLY A 585 27.06 10.23 -3.98
CA GLY A 585 27.23 9.24 -5.05
C GLY A 585 28.44 9.53 -5.92
N ARG A 586 28.22 10.27 -7.00
CA ARG A 586 29.21 10.51 -8.07
C ARG A 586 30.58 10.99 -7.58
N SER A 587 30.66 11.80 -6.52
CA SER A 587 31.94 12.26 -5.96
C SER A 587 32.80 11.14 -5.35
N ILE A 588 32.23 9.94 -5.14
CA ILE A 588 32.90 8.77 -4.58
C ILE A 588 33.23 7.76 -5.69
N TRP A 589 32.22 7.29 -6.43
CA TRP A 589 32.40 6.12 -7.31
C TRP A 589 32.68 6.47 -8.78
N LYS A 590 32.45 7.70 -9.24
CA LYS A 590 32.54 8.01 -10.68
C LYS A 590 33.92 7.72 -11.26
N ALA A 591 34.97 8.34 -10.71
CA ALA A 591 36.34 8.15 -11.18
C ALA A 591 36.80 6.68 -11.12
N PRO A 592 36.69 5.95 -9.98
CA PRO A 592 37.16 4.57 -9.91
C PRO A 592 36.35 3.60 -10.79
N ILE A 593 35.06 3.86 -11.02
CA ILE A 593 34.27 3.07 -11.98
C ILE A 593 34.72 3.36 -13.41
N MET A 594 35.02 4.61 -13.78
CA MET A 594 35.56 4.90 -15.12
C MET A 594 36.92 4.23 -15.34
N ASP A 595 37.79 4.23 -14.33
CA ASP A 595 39.09 3.55 -14.38
C ASP A 595 38.92 2.01 -14.49
N TYR A 596 37.93 1.44 -13.79
CA TYR A 596 37.56 0.02 -13.90
C TYR A 596 37.11 -0.35 -15.33
N LEU A 597 36.17 0.43 -15.86
CA LEU A 597 35.62 0.21 -17.19
C LEU A 597 36.66 0.46 -18.30
N GLY A 598 37.64 1.34 -18.03
CA GLY A 598 38.81 1.57 -18.88
C GLY A 598 39.92 0.53 -18.74
N GLY A 599 39.79 -0.46 -17.83
CA GLY A 599 40.80 -1.49 -17.58
C GLY A 599 42.05 -1.02 -16.84
N GLN A 600 42.01 0.16 -16.21
CA GLN A 600 43.11 0.73 -15.41
C GLN A 600 43.10 0.22 -13.97
N LEU A 601 41.94 -0.18 -13.46
CA LEU A 601 41.76 -0.85 -12.18
C LEU A 601 41.06 -2.20 -12.40
N ASP A 602 41.41 -3.19 -11.58
CA ASP A 602 40.62 -4.40 -11.46
C ASP A 602 39.46 -4.21 -10.47
N ARG A 603 38.57 -5.21 -10.38
CA ARG A 603 37.36 -5.14 -9.55
C ARG A 603 37.67 -4.87 -8.07
N ASP A 604 38.65 -5.58 -7.53
CA ASP A 604 39.02 -5.48 -6.10
C ASP A 604 39.65 -4.12 -5.80
N ALA A 605 40.57 -3.66 -6.64
CA ALA A 605 41.19 -2.34 -6.51
C ALA A 605 40.15 -1.22 -6.61
N THR A 606 39.19 -1.33 -7.53
CA THR A 606 38.08 -0.37 -7.67
C THR A 606 37.21 -0.33 -6.42
N ARG A 607 36.81 -1.49 -5.89
CA ARG A 607 36.05 -1.59 -4.64
C ARG A 607 36.80 -0.91 -3.49
N ASP A 608 38.09 -1.17 -3.35
CA ASP A 608 38.91 -0.66 -2.25
C ASP A 608 39.12 0.86 -2.35
N VAL A 609 39.24 1.40 -3.57
CA VAL A 609 39.27 2.86 -3.80
C VAL A 609 37.92 3.50 -3.42
N ILE A 610 36.79 2.91 -3.83
CA ILE A 610 35.45 3.40 -3.46
C ILE A 610 35.27 3.39 -1.94
N LEU A 611 35.66 2.30 -1.28
CA LEU A 611 35.62 2.18 0.18
C LEU A 611 36.46 3.27 0.86
N GLY A 612 37.70 3.49 0.39
CA GLY A 612 38.59 4.52 0.93
C GLY A 612 38.03 5.93 0.78
N LEU A 613 37.47 6.25 -0.38
CA LEU A 613 36.82 7.54 -0.63
C LEU A 613 35.58 7.74 0.23
N PHE A 614 34.73 6.72 0.36
CA PHE A 614 33.53 6.78 1.19
C PHE A 614 33.88 6.98 2.67
N ARG A 615 34.86 6.22 3.19
CA ARG A 615 35.42 6.42 4.54
C ARG A 615 35.95 7.84 4.74
N GLY A 616 36.64 8.38 3.73
CA GLY A 616 37.13 9.76 3.78
C GLY A 616 36.01 10.80 3.99
N PHE A 617 34.86 10.63 3.34
CA PHE A 617 33.69 11.50 3.59
C PHE A 617 33.06 11.28 4.97
N ILE A 618 33.05 10.05 5.47
CA ILE A 618 32.60 9.74 6.83
C ILE A 618 33.50 10.43 7.85
N ASP A 619 34.82 10.32 7.69
CA ASP A 619 35.80 11.00 8.55
C ASP A 619 35.60 12.52 8.52
N ASP A 620 35.43 13.12 7.33
CA ASP A 620 35.18 14.55 7.20
C ASP A 620 33.89 14.99 7.93
N TYR A 621 32.82 14.19 7.83
CA TYR A 621 31.57 14.43 8.55
C TYR A 621 31.75 14.30 10.07
N MET A 622 32.47 13.27 10.53
CA MET A 622 32.74 13.04 11.94
C MET A 622 33.65 14.12 12.55
N VAL A 623 34.60 14.65 11.78
CA VAL A 623 35.41 15.80 12.19
C VAL A 623 34.53 17.04 12.32
N ALA A 624 33.65 17.31 11.35
CA ALA A 624 32.74 18.45 11.39
C ALA A 624 31.82 18.42 12.63
N THR A 625 31.25 17.25 12.96
CA THR A 625 30.37 17.08 14.13
C THR A 625 31.10 17.20 15.47
N ARG A 626 32.38 16.78 15.55
CA ARG A 626 33.20 16.95 16.77
C ARG A 626 33.65 18.39 17.02
N ILE A 627 33.74 19.21 15.98
CA ILE A 627 34.12 20.64 16.09
C ILE A 627 32.92 21.49 16.57
N ALA A 628 31.70 20.97 16.51
CA ALA A 628 30.53 21.67 17.06
C ALA A 628 30.72 21.92 18.57
N PRO A 629 30.53 23.15 19.06
CA PRO A 629 30.67 23.43 20.49
C PRO A 629 29.68 22.55 21.27
N ALA A 630 30.18 21.82 22.27
CA ALA A 630 29.33 21.07 23.19
C ALA A 630 28.28 22.03 23.75
N ALA A 631 27.01 21.80 23.38
CA ALA A 631 25.90 22.64 23.82
C ALA A 631 25.95 22.74 25.36
N GLY A 632 26.12 23.95 25.85
CA GLY A 632 26.43 24.22 27.25
C GLY A 632 25.39 23.63 28.19
N ARG A 633 25.87 22.89 29.18
CA ARG A 633 25.18 22.78 30.47
C ARG A 633 25.15 24.18 31.09
N ARG A 634 24.02 24.87 31.01
CA ARG A 634 23.63 25.93 31.95
C ARG A 634 22.14 25.85 32.22
#